data_AF-X1UP79-F1
#
_entry.id   AF-X1UP79-F1
#
_cell.length_a   1.000
_cell.length_b   1.000
_cell.length_c   1.000
_cell.angle_alpha   90.00
_cell.angle_beta   90.00
_cell.angle_gamma   90.00
#
_symmetry.space_group_name_H-M   'P 1'
#
loop_
_entity.id
_entity.type
_entity.pdbx_description
1 polymer ?
#
loop_
_entity_poly.entity_id
_entity_poly.type
_entity_poly.pdbx_seq_one_letter_code
_entity_poly.pdbx_strand_id
1 'polypeptide(L)'
;MFQDSGANLGIAEKLAQLGVVPIPLDFLPLASVDVREYSDRPYWLSESKHIAGAAIVAREPHLYGLVLTNFGCGPNSFVLNIVQDIMGGKPLGQLEIDEHAAEAGIVTRIEAFVDTISQHARCSSSYSYPSNSNDIRRTAPTSVNSNKVVLIPRMATHAEVVGAAMQAYGVKAVVLPEPDERNLLYSNRVTSGKECLPYRVSLGDFMRFFYEGDGYDFKPEDVEGFMASAFGPCR
;
A
#
# COMPACT_ATOMS: atom_id res chain seq x y z
N MET A 1 -26.44 -3.63 -4.09
CA MET A 1 -25.74 -4.14 -2.88
C MET A 1 -25.47 -3.06 -1.83
N PHE A 2 -25.45 -1.76 -2.18
CA PHE A 2 -25.25 -0.63 -1.25
C PHE A 2 -26.43 -0.30 -0.30
N GLN A 3 -27.51 -1.08 -0.30
CA GLN A 3 -28.76 -0.78 0.44
C GLN A 3 -29.12 -1.83 1.50
N ASP A 4 -28.24 -2.81 1.75
CA ASP A 4 -28.43 -3.71 2.88
C ASP A 4 -27.99 -2.99 4.16
N SER A 5 -28.94 -2.71 5.05
CA SER A 5 -28.70 -1.99 6.30
C SER A 5 -27.77 -2.73 7.26
N GLY A 6 -27.72 -4.07 7.19
CA GLY A 6 -26.77 -4.88 7.96
C GLY A 6 -25.34 -4.78 7.43
N ALA A 7 -25.16 -4.61 6.12
CA ALA A 7 -23.85 -4.49 5.49
C ALA A 7 -23.32 -3.04 5.43
N ASN A 8 -24.20 -2.04 5.33
CA ASN A 8 -23.83 -0.62 5.26
C ASN A 8 -23.71 0.04 6.65
N LEU A 9 -24.22 -0.61 7.71
CA LEU A 9 -24.16 -0.14 9.11
C LEU A 9 -24.64 1.32 9.30
N GLY A 10 -25.52 1.80 8.42
CA GLY A 10 -26.03 3.17 8.43
C GLY A 10 -24.99 4.27 8.15
N ILE A 11 -23.81 3.93 7.60
CA ILE A 11 -22.70 4.88 7.43
C ILE A 11 -23.10 6.07 6.55
N ALA A 12 -23.74 5.80 5.42
CA ALA A 12 -24.19 6.83 4.48
C ALA A 12 -25.25 7.76 5.11
N GLU A 13 -26.21 7.18 5.82
CA GLU A 13 -27.26 7.90 6.53
C GLU A 13 -26.67 8.79 7.63
N LYS A 14 -25.68 8.28 8.39
CA LYS A 14 -25.02 9.05 9.44
C LYS A 14 -24.20 10.21 8.87
N LEU A 15 -23.48 9.98 7.77
CA LEU A 15 -22.77 11.04 7.03
C LEU A 15 -23.74 12.15 6.59
N ALA A 16 -24.89 11.77 6.00
CA ALA A 16 -25.92 12.72 5.61
C ALA A 16 -26.50 13.52 6.79
N GLN A 17 -26.75 12.87 7.93
CA GLN A 17 -27.22 13.52 9.17
C GLN A 17 -26.21 14.53 9.73
N LEU A 18 -24.90 14.31 9.52
CA LEU A 18 -23.84 15.22 9.92
C LEU A 18 -23.60 16.35 8.89
N GLY A 19 -24.44 16.45 7.86
CA GLY A 19 -24.39 17.54 6.88
C GLY A 19 -23.35 17.34 5.78
N VAL A 20 -22.83 16.11 5.59
CA VAL A 20 -21.92 15.78 4.48
C VAL A 20 -22.59 14.84 3.50
N VAL A 21 -22.32 15.02 2.20
CA VAL A 21 -22.95 14.21 1.15
C VAL A 21 -22.08 12.98 0.89
N PRO A 22 -22.54 11.75 1.20
CA PRO A 22 -21.81 10.54 0.85
C PRO A 22 -21.86 10.31 -0.67
N ILE A 23 -20.69 10.22 -1.30
CA ILE A 23 -20.56 9.93 -2.73
C ILE A 23 -19.85 8.58 -2.88
N PRO A 24 -20.52 7.54 -3.42
CA PRO A 24 -19.86 6.27 -3.69
C PRO A 24 -18.69 6.46 -4.67
N LEU A 25 -17.61 5.71 -4.46
CA LEU A 25 -16.41 5.77 -5.31
C LEU A 25 -16.74 5.57 -6.80
N ASP A 26 -17.67 4.66 -7.11
CA ASP A 26 -18.11 4.34 -8.47
C ASP A 26 -18.85 5.48 -9.18
N PHE A 27 -19.25 6.54 -8.45
CA PHE A 27 -19.91 7.71 -9.04
C PHE A 27 -18.91 8.78 -9.50
N LEU A 28 -17.64 8.65 -9.10
CA LEU A 28 -16.58 9.51 -9.60
C LEU A 28 -16.22 9.11 -11.05
N PRO A 29 -15.72 10.05 -11.87
CA PRO A 29 -15.27 9.77 -13.23
C PRO A 29 -13.91 9.04 -13.22
N LEU A 30 -13.86 7.83 -12.67
CA LEU A 30 -12.61 7.08 -12.44
C LEU A 30 -11.80 6.85 -13.73
N ALA A 31 -12.48 6.74 -14.88
CA ALA A 31 -11.85 6.57 -16.19
C ALA A 31 -11.10 7.82 -16.68
N SER A 32 -11.25 8.97 -16.00
CA SER A 32 -10.51 10.20 -16.32
C SER A 32 -9.07 10.19 -15.81
N VAL A 33 -8.69 9.22 -14.96
CA VAL A 33 -7.35 9.08 -14.39
C VAL A 33 -6.62 7.88 -15.00
N ASP A 34 -5.42 8.12 -15.51
CA ASP A 34 -4.50 7.02 -15.83
C ASP A 34 -3.81 6.53 -14.56
N VAL A 35 -4.29 5.40 -14.03
CA VAL A 35 -3.72 4.76 -12.84
C VAL A 35 -2.25 4.35 -13.01
N ARG A 36 -1.76 4.23 -14.26
CA ARG A 36 -0.37 3.86 -14.57
C ARG A 36 0.63 4.96 -14.25
N GLU A 37 0.16 6.18 -14.04
CA GLU A 37 0.97 7.28 -13.51
C GLU A 37 1.40 7.01 -12.05
N TYR A 38 0.63 6.21 -11.31
CA TYR A 38 0.86 5.92 -9.89
C TYR A 38 1.40 4.51 -9.63
N SER A 39 1.01 3.52 -10.43
CA SER A 39 1.48 2.14 -10.28
C SER A 39 1.73 1.56 -11.67
N ASP A 40 2.94 1.04 -11.95
CA ASP A 40 3.23 0.48 -13.28
C ASP A 40 2.39 -0.77 -13.60
N ARG A 41 1.93 -1.48 -12.57
CA ARG A 41 1.20 -2.75 -12.67
C ARG A 41 0.16 -2.89 -11.56
N PRO A 42 -0.92 -2.09 -11.57
CA PRO A 42 -2.01 -2.29 -10.63
C PRO A 42 -2.63 -3.67 -10.87
N TYR A 43 -2.67 -4.49 -9.84
CA TYR A 43 -3.10 -5.88 -9.95
C TYR A 43 -4.59 -6.02 -9.68
N TRP A 44 -5.09 -5.36 -8.63
CA TRP A 44 -6.49 -5.45 -8.25
C TRP A 44 -7.33 -4.38 -8.96
N LEU A 45 -8.56 -4.74 -9.34
CA LEU A 45 -9.54 -3.75 -9.80
C LEU A 45 -9.82 -2.71 -8.69
N SER A 46 -9.88 -3.14 -7.43
CA SER A 46 -10.04 -2.26 -6.29
C SER A 46 -8.87 -1.29 -6.15
N GLU A 47 -7.63 -1.74 -6.32
CA GLU A 47 -6.44 -0.87 -6.34
C GLU A 47 -6.58 0.23 -7.38
N SER A 48 -6.93 -0.14 -8.63
CA SER A 48 -7.13 0.83 -9.71
C SER A 48 -8.20 1.86 -9.37
N LYS A 49 -9.34 1.41 -8.83
CA LYS A 49 -10.43 2.31 -8.42
C LYS A 49 -10.02 3.24 -7.29
N HIS A 50 -9.33 2.74 -6.27
CA HIS A 50 -8.90 3.55 -5.12
C HIS A 50 -7.84 4.59 -5.54
N ILE A 51 -6.88 4.22 -6.38
CA ILE A 51 -5.89 5.16 -6.94
C ILE A 51 -6.59 6.27 -7.73
N ALA A 52 -7.47 5.92 -8.66
CA ALA A 52 -8.21 6.90 -9.46
C ALA A 52 -9.08 7.82 -8.60
N GLY A 53 -9.80 7.24 -7.63
CA GLY A 53 -10.61 8.00 -6.69
C GLY A 53 -9.77 8.96 -5.85
N ALA A 54 -8.66 8.49 -5.29
CA ALA A 54 -7.75 9.32 -4.50
C ALA A 54 -7.18 10.48 -5.33
N ALA A 55 -6.80 10.24 -6.59
CA ALA A 55 -6.27 11.28 -7.47
C ALA A 55 -7.31 12.37 -7.77
N ILE A 56 -8.57 11.99 -8.01
CA ILE A 56 -9.68 12.95 -8.19
C ILE A 56 -9.93 13.72 -6.90
N VAL A 57 -10.11 13.00 -5.79
CA VAL A 57 -10.44 13.59 -4.49
C VAL A 57 -9.33 14.53 -4.00
N ALA A 58 -8.07 14.19 -4.20
CA ALA A 58 -6.94 15.03 -3.81
C ALA A 58 -6.89 16.35 -4.58
N ARG A 59 -7.33 16.38 -5.85
CA ARG A 59 -7.38 17.59 -6.68
C ARG A 59 -8.58 18.49 -6.37
N GLU A 60 -9.68 17.93 -5.87
CA GLU A 60 -10.95 18.64 -5.66
C GLU A 60 -11.10 19.15 -4.22
N PRO A 61 -10.97 20.45 -3.90
CA PRO A 61 -10.89 20.97 -2.53
C PRO A 61 -12.04 20.56 -1.59
N HIS A 62 -13.23 20.35 -2.15
CA HIS A 62 -14.45 20.03 -1.39
C HIS A 62 -14.72 18.53 -1.24
N LEU A 63 -13.93 17.66 -1.88
CA LEU A 63 -14.06 16.21 -1.74
C LEU A 63 -13.06 15.67 -0.72
N TYR A 64 -13.50 14.75 0.13
CA TYR A 64 -12.65 14.05 1.11
C TYR A 64 -12.84 12.55 0.98
N GLY A 65 -11.77 11.79 1.19
CA GLY A 65 -11.80 10.32 1.07
C GLY A 65 -12.22 9.68 2.39
N LEU A 66 -13.06 8.64 2.32
CA LEU A 66 -13.34 7.72 3.42
C LEU A 66 -13.20 6.30 2.90
N VAL A 67 -12.16 5.58 3.33
CA VAL A 67 -11.92 4.19 2.94
C VAL A 67 -12.54 3.26 3.98
N LEU A 68 -13.42 2.38 3.50
CA LEU A 68 -13.96 1.28 4.28
C LEU A 68 -13.07 0.05 4.08
N THR A 69 -12.54 -0.51 5.16
CA THR A 69 -11.70 -1.72 5.12
C THR A 69 -12.14 -2.69 6.22
N ASN A 70 -11.69 -3.94 6.16
CA ASN A 70 -11.87 -4.92 7.21
C ASN A 70 -10.56 -5.21 7.95
N PHE A 71 -10.68 -5.73 9.18
CA PHE A 71 -9.54 -6.21 9.94
C PHE A 71 -8.79 -7.29 9.16
N GLY A 72 -7.46 -7.19 9.12
CA GLY A 72 -6.59 -8.17 8.44
C GLY A 72 -6.72 -8.21 6.91
N CYS A 73 -7.28 -7.17 6.28
CA CYS A 73 -7.37 -7.12 4.82
C CYS A 73 -6.00 -6.96 4.16
N GLY A 74 -5.40 -8.08 3.75
CA GLY A 74 -4.10 -8.10 3.07
C GLY A 74 -4.04 -7.16 1.86
N PRO A 75 -4.91 -7.26 0.86
CA PRO A 75 -4.87 -6.36 -0.31
C PRO A 75 -4.96 -4.87 0.05
N ASN A 76 -5.88 -4.49 0.94
CA ASN A 76 -6.02 -3.09 1.33
C ASN A 76 -4.80 -2.56 2.10
N SER A 77 -4.07 -3.41 2.83
CA SER A 77 -2.83 -2.98 3.50
C SER A 77 -1.76 -2.47 2.53
N PHE A 78 -1.74 -2.97 1.29
CA PHE A 78 -0.89 -2.44 0.22
C PHE A 78 -1.47 -1.17 -0.41
N VAL A 79 -2.76 -1.20 -0.76
CA VAL A 79 -3.43 -0.12 -1.50
C VAL A 79 -3.57 1.16 -0.66
N LEU A 80 -3.80 1.03 0.65
CA LEU A 80 -3.99 2.20 1.52
C LEU A 80 -2.76 3.10 1.59
N ASN A 81 -1.55 2.54 1.54
CA ASN A 81 -0.32 3.33 1.58
C ASN A 81 -0.22 4.25 0.35
N ILE A 82 -0.48 3.73 -0.86
CA ILE A 82 -0.45 4.57 -2.06
C ILE A 82 -1.60 5.59 -2.07
N VAL A 83 -2.79 5.22 -1.57
CA VAL A 83 -3.91 6.16 -1.44
C VAL A 83 -3.58 7.31 -0.49
N GLN A 84 -2.94 7.02 0.65
CA GLN A 84 -2.47 8.03 1.61
C GLN A 84 -1.45 8.98 0.96
N ASP A 85 -0.48 8.44 0.22
CA ASP A 85 0.51 9.25 -0.49
C ASP A 85 -0.13 10.16 -1.55
N ILE A 86 -1.12 9.66 -2.30
CA ILE A 86 -1.87 10.45 -3.29
C ILE A 86 -2.66 11.58 -2.60
N MET A 87 -3.30 11.29 -1.47
CA MET A 87 -4.05 12.27 -0.68
C MET A 87 -3.14 13.29 0.00
N GLY A 88 -1.89 12.92 0.30
CA GLY A 88 -0.90 13.79 0.93
C GLY A 88 -1.41 14.36 2.26
N GLY A 89 -1.34 15.68 2.41
CA GLY A 89 -1.82 16.37 3.62
C GLY A 89 -3.35 16.48 3.76
N LYS A 90 -4.13 15.99 2.78
CA LYS A 90 -5.58 16.11 2.80
C LYS A 90 -6.19 15.01 3.68
N PRO A 91 -7.12 15.33 4.59
CA PRO A 91 -7.75 14.34 5.45
C PRO A 91 -8.35 13.16 4.66
N LEU A 92 -7.95 11.95 5.07
CA LEU A 92 -8.44 10.68 4.57
C LEU A 92 -8.95 9.88 5.77
N GLY A 93 -10.25 9.59 5.79
CA GLY A 93 -10.85 8.71 6.77
C GLY A 93 -10.55 7.26 6.44
N GLN A 94 -10.24 6.46 7.47
CA GLN A 94 -10.16 5.00 7.36
C GLN A 94 -11.05 4.40 8.43
N LEU A 95 -12.10 3.70 8.00
CA LEU A 95 -13.03 3.00 8.87
C LEU A 95 -12.84 1.50 8.70
N GLU A 96 -12.44 0.84 9.78
CA GLU A 96 -12.31 -0.61 9.82
C GLU A 96 -13.62 -1.21 10.34
N ILE A 97 -14.20 -2.10 9.53
CA ILE A 97 -15.43 -2.83 9.82
C ILE A 97 -15.04 -4.24 10.26
N ASP A 98 -15.57 -4.66 11.42
CA ASP A 98 -15.45 -6.00 11.97
C ASP A 98 -16.87 -6.55 12.17
N GLU A 99 -17.07 -7.84 11.96
CA GLU A 99 -18.32 -8.55 12.27
C GLU A 99 -18.74 -8.37 13.74
N HIS A 100 -17.77 -8.12 14.62
CA HIS A 100 -17.99 -7.84 16.05
C HIS A 100 -17.96 -6.34 16.39
N ALA A 101 -17.80 -5.45 15.40
CA ALA A 101 -17.74 -4.01 15.67
C ALA A 101 -19.10 -3.52 16.19
N ALA A 102 -19.12 -3.04 17.43
CA ALA A 102 -20.29 -2.39 17.99
C ALA A 102 -20.59 -1.09 17.22
N GLU A 103 -21.84 -0.95 16.78
CA GLU A 103 -22.37 0.20 16.02
C GLU A 103 -21.94 1.57 16.58
N ALA A 104 -21.91 1.71 17.91
CA ALA A 104 -21.50 2.94 18.60
C ALA A 104 -20.04 3.37 18.30
N GLY A 105 -19.13 2.41 18.08
CA GLY A 105 -17.73 2.69 17.77
C GLY A 105 -17.53 3.24 16.35
N ILE A 106 -18.42 2.92 15.43
CA ILE A 106 -18.40 3.43 14.05
C ILE A 106 -18.94 4.87 14.03
N VAL A 107 -20.05 5.12 14.71
CA VAL A 107 -20.68 6.45 14.79
C VAL A 107 -19.71 7.52 15.28
N THR A 108 -19.01 7.24 16.38
CA THR A 108 -18.05 8.19 16.96
C THR A 108 -16.85 8.46 16.05
N ARG A 109 -16.37 7.45 15.31
CA ARG A 109 -15.29 7.63 14.31
C ARG A 109 -15.75 8.48 13.12
N ILE A 110 -16.99 8.30 12.66
CA ILE A 110 -17.58 9.12 11.60
C ILE A 110 -17.74 10.56 12.07
N GLU A 111 -18.23 10.79 13.28
CA GLU A 111 -18.34 12.13 13.87
C GLU A 111 -16.99 12.84 13.93
N ALA A 112 -15.97 12.18 14.49
CA ALA A 112 -14.61 12.72 14.55
C ALA A 112 -14.02 13.00 13.14
N PHE A 113 -14.33 12.16 12.16
CA PHE A 113 -13.90 12.39 10.78
C PHE A 113 -14.60 13.62 10.17
N VAL A 114 -15.92 13.77 10.34
CA VAL A 114 -16.66 14.94 9.84
C VAL A 114 -16.16 16.24 10.48
N ASP A 115 -15.85 16.21 11.77
CA ASP A 115 -15.25 17.36 12.47
C ASP A 115 -13.89 17.72 11.87
N THR A 116 -13.06 16.73 11.58
CA THR A 116 -11.73 16.91 10.96
C THR A 116 -11.83 17.55 9.59
N ILE A 117 -12.69 17.04 8.69
CA ILE A 117 -12.83 17.59 7.34
C ILE A 117 -13.49 18.97 7.35
N SER A 118 -14.42 19.22 8.27
CA SER A 118 -15.06 20.52 8.44
C SER A 118 -14.06 21.58 8.91
N GLN A 119 -13.20 21.21 9.86
CA GLN A 119 -12.13 22.09 10.33
C GLN A 119 -11.08 22.32 9.25
N HIS A 120 -10.68 21.27 8.54
CA HIS A 120 -9.76 21.39 7.41
C HIS A 120 -10.32 22.34 6.34
N ALA A 121 -11.59 22.18 5.95
CA ALA A 121 -12.24 23.06 4.98
C ALA A 121 -12.22 24.54 5.41
N ARG A 122 -12.46 24.82 6.70
CA ARG A 122 -12.42 26.20 7.25
C ARG A 122 -11.01 26.79 7.31
N CYS A 123 -9.99 25.97 7.53
CA CYS A 123 -8.59 26.41 7.67
C CYS A 123 -7.78 26.34 6.37
N SER A 124 -8.32 25.74 5.30
CA SER A 124 -7.61 25.48 4.05
C SER A 124 -7.36 26.73 3.21
N SER A 125 -6.43 27.59 3.64
CA SER A 125 -5.88 28.68 2.83
C SER A 125 -4.66 28.27 2.00
N SER A 126 -4.17 27.02 2.10
CA SER A 126 -2.91 26.63 1.45
C SER A 126 -2.69 25.12 1.20
N TYR A 127 -3.73 24.27 1.14
CA TYR A 127 -3.49 22.88 0.71
C TYR A 127 -2.99 22.87 -0.73
N SER A 128 -1.75 22.44 -0.92
CA SER A 128 -1.16 22.18 -2.24
C SER A 128 -1.15 20.68 -2.45
N TYR A 129 -1.74 20.26 -3.56
CA TYR A 129 -1.59 18.90 -4.06
C TYR A 129 -0.10 18.57 -4.20
N PRO A 130 0.37 17.37 -3.80
CA PRO A 130 1.76 16.98 -4.00
C PRO A 130 2.20 17.25 -5.44
N SER A 131 3.12 18.20 -5.63
CA SER A 131 3.43 18.71 -6.98
C SER A 131 4.19 17.71 -7.86
N ASN A 132 4.71 16.63 -7.28
CA ASN A 132 5.57 15.67 -7.96
C ASN A 132 5.02 14.24 -7.83
N SER A 133 4.28 13.78 -8.85
CA SER A 133 3.74 12.41 -8.89
C SER A 133 4.83 11.32 -8.90
N ASN A 134 6.06 11.66 -9.28
CA ASN A 134 7.19 10.71 -9.29
C ASN A 134 7.52 10.17 -7.90
N ASP A 135 7.31 10.95 -6.84
CA ASP A 135 7.61 10.52 -5.47
C ASP A 135 6.57 9.50 -4.94
N ILE A 136 5.40 9.45 -5.60
CA ILE A 136 4.29 8.55 -5.25
C ILE A 136 4.32 7.29 -6.13
N ARG A 137 4.88 7.38 -7.34
CA ARG A 137 4.82 6.31 -8.32
C ARG A 137 5.52 5.03 -7.84
N ARG A 138 4.81 3.91 -7.87
CA ARG A 138 5.31 2.56 -7.57
C ARG A 138 5.70 1.85 -8.85
N THR A 139 6.94 1.39 -8.91
CA THR A 139 7.46 0.64 -10.06
C THR A 139 8.28 -0.55 -9.61
N ALA A 140 8.20 -1.64 -10.36
CA ALA A 140 9.05 -2.80 -10.18
C ALA A 140 9.79 -3.07 -11.51
N PRO A 141 11.05 -2.64 -11.66
CA PRO A 141 11.82 -2.88 -12.88
C PRO A 141 11.93 -4.38 -13.16
N THR A 142 11.74 -4.78 -14.44
CA THR A 142 11.91 -6.18 -14.88
C THR A 142 13.33 -6.48 -15.36
N SER A 143 14.20 -5.48 -15.40
CA SER A 143 15.60 -5.61 -15.77
C SER A 143 16.46 -5.57 -14.52
N VAL A 144 17.42 -6.48 -14.45
CA VAL A 144 18.46 -6.51 -13.41
C VAL A 144 19.79 -6.14 -14.05
N ASN A 145 20.58 -5.30 -13.38
CA ASN A 145 21.92 -4.96 -13.81
C ASN A 145 22.89 -6.09 -13.42
N SER A 146 23.34 -6.87 -14.41
CA SER A 146 24.24 -8.01 -14.21
C SER A 146 25.62 -7.64 -13.61
N ASN A 147 26.00 -6.36 -13.60
CA ASN A 147 27.25 -5.91 -12.98
C ASN A 147 27.13 -5.78 -11.45
N LYS A 148 25.91 -5.61 -10.95
CA LYS A 148 25.58 -5.51 -9.53
C LYS A 148 25.39 -6.88 -8.90
N VAL A 149 25.39 -6.90 -7.57
CA VAL A 149 25.09 -8.12 -6.80
C VAL A 149 23.59 -8.31 -6.74
N VAL A 150 23.13 -9.48 -7.16
CA VAL A 150 21.71 -9.85 -7.19
C VAL A 150 21.36 -10.60 -5.91
N LEU A 151 20.53 -10.01 -5.06
CA LEU A 151 20.08 -10.62 -3.81
C LEU A 151 18.80 -11.42 -4.06
N ILE A 152 18.78 -12.67 -3.63
CA ILE A 152 17.63 -13.57 -3.78
C ILE A 152 17.10 -13.91 -2.37
N PRO A 153 15.86 -13.54 -2.03
CA PRO A 153 15.26 -13.91 -0.75
C PRO A 153 15.02 -15.42 -0.71
N ARG A 154 15.20 -16.03 0.46
CA ARG A 154 15.13 -17.50 0.62
C ARG A 154 13.70 -17.94 0.89
N MET A 155 12.82 -17.68 -0.08
CA MET A 155 11.40 -18.06 -0.02
C MET A 155 11.19 -19.59 0.00
N ALA A 156 12.15 -20.35 -0.55
CA ALA A 156 12.19 -21.80 -0.53
C ALA A 156 13.64 -22.29 -0.77
N THR A 157 13.92 -23.56 -0.46
CA THR A 157 15.22 -24.20 -0.74
C THR A 157 15.63 -24.15 -2.22
N HIS A 158 14.67 -24.08 -3.13
CA HIS A 158 14.91 -23.91 -4.56
C HIS A 158 15.64 -22.60 -4.91
N ALA A 159 15.62 -21.58 -4.05
CA ALA A 159 16.36 -20.34 -4.25
C ALA A 159 17.88 -20.59 -4.39
N GLU A 160 18.42 -21.59 -3.68
CA GLU A 160 19.83 -21.99 -3.79
C GLU A 160 20.16 -22.54 -5.18
N VAL A 161 19.28 -23.34 -5.76
CA VAL A 161 19.44 -23.87 -7.12
C VAL A 161 19.38 -22.74 -8.15
N VAL A 162 18.46 -21.79 -7.98
CA VAL A 162 18.35 -20.62 -8.84
C VAL A 162 19.60 -19.74 -8.74
N GLY A 163 20.09 -19.47 -7.53
CA GLY A 163 21.31 -18.71 -7.30
C GLY A 163 22.55 -19.38 -7.91
N ALA A 164 22.72 -20.69 -7.72
CA ALA A 164 23.81 -21.45 -8.31
C ALA A 164 23.75 -21.45 -9.85
N ALA A 165 22.55 -21.58 -10.43
CA ALA A 165 22.36 -21.48 -11.87
C ALA A 165 22.74 -20.08 -12.39
N MET A 166 22.29 -19.00 -11.73
CA MET A 166 22.67 -17.63 -12.08
C MET A 166 24.19 -17.43 -12.05
N GLN A 167 24.87 -17.94 -11.02
CA GLN A 167 26.33 -17.87 -10.90
C GLN A 167 27.05 -18.62 -12.02
N ALA A 168 26.54 -19.78 -12.45
CA ALA A 168 27.10 -20.54 -13.57
C ALA A 168 27.10 -19.77 -14.90
N TYR A 169 26.18 -18.80 -15.05
CA TYR A 169 26.11 -17.88 -16.20
C TYR A 169 26.76 -16.51 -15.94
N GLY A 170 27.56 -16.38 -14.87
CA GLY A 170 28.36 -15.18 -14.60
C GLY A 170 27.63 -14.06 -13.86
N VAL A 171 26.42 -14.30 -13.34
CA VAL A 171 25.71 -13.33 -12.49
C VAL A 171 26.26 -13.38 -11.07
N LYS A 172 26.54 -12.23 -10.47
CA LYS A 172 26.91 -12.12 -9.04
C LYS A 172 25.66 -12.29 -8.17
N ALA A 173 25.16 -13.51 -8.02
CA ALA A 173 23.97 -13.79 -7.20
C ALA A 173 24.33 -14.22 -5.78
N VAL A 174 23.59 -13.73 -4.78
CA VAL A 174 23.67 -14.12 -3.37
C VAL A 174 22.28 -14.53 -2.90
N VAL A 175 22.14 -15.76 -2.42
CA VAL A 175 20.91 -16.22 -1.76
C VAL A 175 21.00 -15.86 -0.29
N LEU A 176 19.99 -15.15 0.20
CA LEU A 176 19.93 -14.69 1.58
C LEU A 176 19.73 -15.88 2.54
N PRO A 177 20.14 -15.76 3.82
CA PRO A 177 20.03 -16.86 4.78
C PRO A 177 18.57 -17.23 5.09
N GLU A 178 18.36 -18.31 5.84
CA GLU A 178 17.01 -18.67 6.32
C GLU A 178 16.39 -17.51 7.11
N PRO A 179 15.13 -17.15 6.83
CA PRO A 179 14.45 -16.13 7.61
C PRO A 179 14.22 -16.60 9.05
N ASP A 180 14.41 -15.69 10.00
CA ASP A 180 14.06 -15.90 11.40
C ASP A 180 13.25 -14.71 11.95
N GLU A 181 13.02 -14.69 13.26
CA GLU A 181 12.20 -13.65 13.90
C GLU A 181 12.71 -12.22 13.63
N ARG A 182 14.02 -12.04 13.36
CA ARG A 182 14.61 -10.73 13.06
C ARG A 182 14.08 -10.16 11.75
N ASN A 183 13.78 -11.00 10.76
CA ASN A 183 13.22 -10.57 9.48
C ASN A 183 11.86 -9.88 9.70
N LEU A 184 11.05 -10.39 10.63
CA LEU A 184 9.80 -9.74 11.02
C LEU A 184 10.04 -8.46 11.83
N LEU A 185 11.03 -8.45 12.73
CA LEU A 185 11.38 -7.25 13.50
C LEU A 185 11.80 -6.08 12.59
N TYR A 186 12.54 -6.35 11.51
CA TYR A 186 12.94 -5.32 10.56
C TYR A 186 11.78 -4.87 9.66
N SER A 187 11.05 -5.80 9.05
CA SER A 187 9.91 -5.44 8.16
C SER A 187 8.83 -4.67 8.90
N ASN A 188 8.54 -4.99 10.17
CA ASN A 188 7.57 -4.28 10.98
C ASN A 188 7.84 -2.77 11.14
N ARG A 189 9.08 -2.31 10.89
CA ARG A 189 9.41 -0.88 10.93
C ARG A 189 8.82 -0.08 9.77
N VAL A 190 8.48 -0.76 8.67
CA VAL A 190 8.04 -0.13 7.42
C VAL A 190 6.75 -0.74 6.86
N THR A 191 6.12 -1.65 7.61
CA THR A 191 4.85 -2.29 7.24
C THR A 191 3.78 -2.02 8.29
N SER A 192 2.51 -2.01 7.89
CA SER A 192 1.39 -1.85 8.83
C SER A 192 1.17 -3.08 9.72
N GLY A 193 1.78 -4.22 9.38
CA GLY A 193 1.62 -5.50 10.06
C GLY A 193 0.40 -6.30 9.60
N LYS A 194 -0.42 -5.72 8.70
CA LYS A 194 -1.62 -6.33 8.10
C LYS A 194 -1.34 -6.98 6.74
N GLU A 195 -0.15 -6.75 6.19
CA GLU A 195 0.34 -7.40 4.98
C GLU A 195 0.55 -8.89 5.21
N CYS A 196 0.53 -9.69 4.13
CA CYS A 196 0.71 -11.13 4.23
C CYS A 196 2.10 -11.49 4.79
N LEU A 197 2.16 -12.57 5.59
CA LEU A 197 3.40 -13.03 6.20
C LEU A 197 4.53 -13.24 5.18
N PRO A 198 4.31 -13.87 4.00
CA PRO A 198 5.38 -14.03 3.01
C PRO A 198 6.01 -12.72 2.53
N TYR A 199 5.20 -11.66 2.39
CA TYR A 199 5.71 -10.33 2.03
C TYR A 199 6.59 -9.76 3.14
N ARG A 200 6.11 -9.79 4.39
CA ARG A 200 6.86 -9.28 5.55
C ARG A 200 8.17 -10.04 5.76
N VAL A 201 8.16 -11.36 5.58
CA VAL A 201 9.37 -12.19 5.63
C VAL A 201 10.34 -11.82 4.51
N SER A 202 9.88 -11.73 3.25
CA SER A 202 10.74 -11.43 2.10
C SER A 202 11.33 -10.02 2.16
N LEU A 203 10.52 -9.02 2.55
CA LEU A 203 11.02 -7.67 2.81
C LEU A 203 12.02 -7.67 3.97
N GLY A 204 11.75 -8.48 5.00
CA GLY A 204 12.63 -8.72 6.13
C GLY A 204 13.99 -9.30 5.72
N ASP A 205 14.06 -10.19 4.72
CA ASP A 205 15.33 -10.71 4.19
C ASP A 205 16.21 -9.58 3.70
N PHE A 206 15.66 -8.71 2.84
CA PHE A 206 16.42 -7.56 2.32
C PHE A 206 16.80 -6.58 3.42
N MET A 207 15.86 -6.24 4.31
CA MET A 207 16.14 -5.29 5.40
C MET A 207 17.18 -5.83 6.38
N ARG A 208 17.10 -7.10 6.74
CA ARG A 208 18.08 -7.76 7.61
C ARG A 208 19.47 -7.73 6.98
N PHE A 209 19.56 -8.06 5.70
CA PHE A 209 20.81 -7.96 4.94
C PHE A 209 21.40 -6.54 5.04
N PHE A 210 20.57 -5.50 4.88
CA PHE A 210 21.02 -4.11 5.00
C PHE A 210 21.43 -3.69 6.42
N TYR A 211 20.70 -4.12 7.46
CA TYR A 211 20.97 -3.68 8.83
C TYR A 211 22.08 -4.45 9.52
N GLU A 212 22.19 -5.76 9.26
CA GLU A 212 23.15 -6.63 9.93
C GLU A 212 24.42 -6.84 9.09
N GLY A 213 24.35 -6.51 7.79
CA GLY A 213 25.47 -6.60 6.88
C GLY A 213 26.03 -8.02 6.73
N ASP A 214 25.17 -9.05 6.88
CA ASP A 214 25.35 -10.53 6.87
C ASP A 214 26.72 -11.12 6.40
N GLY A 215 27.85 -10.58 6.85
CA GLY A 215 29.19 -10.89 6.38
C GLY A 215 29.58 -10.35 5.00
N TYR A 216 28.85 -9.39 4.41
CA TYR A 216 29.08 -8.91 3.05
C TYR A 216 29.51 -7.43 3.00
N ASP A 217 30.56 -7.12 2.24
CA ASP A 217 31.09 -5.77 2.01
C ASP A 217 30.51 -5.18 0.71
N PHE A 218 29.20 -4.89 0.70
CA PHE A 218 28.53 -4.24 -0.42
C PHE A 218 27.85 -2.95 0.02
N LYS A 219 27.90 -1.92 -0.82
CA LYS A 219 27.11 -0.70 -0.61
C LYS A 219 25.69 -0.89 -1.14
N PRO A 220 24.68 -0.20 -0.58
CA PRO A 220 23.31 -0.30 -1.08
C PRO A 220 23.12 0.04 -2.57
N GLU A 221 23.98 0.89 -3.12
CA GLU A 221 23.99 1.23 -4.55
C GLU A 221 24.46 0.09 -5.47
N ASP A 222 25.22 -0.88 -4.93
CA ASP A 222 25.85 -1.98 -5.66
C ASP A 222 25.01 -3.27 -5.69
N VAL A 223 23.84 -3.27 -5.04
CA VAL A 223 22.96 -4.44 -4.91
C VAL A 223 21.61 -4.22 -5.59
N GLU A 224 21.01 -5.29 -6.10
CA GLU A 224 19.63 -5.32 -6.61
C GLU A 224 18.89 -6.53 -6.05
N GLY A 225 17.68 -6.31 -5.52
CA GLY A 225 16.81 -7.39 -5.09
C GLY A 225 16.15 -8.08 -6.29
N PHE A 226 16.20 -9.41 -6.32
CA PHE A 226 15.54 -10.22 -7.32
C PHE A 226 14.41 -11.02 -6.67
N MET A 227 13.20 -10.81 -7.17
CA MET A 227 12.04 -11.64 -6.85
C MET A 227 11.41 -12.12 -8.15
N ALA A 228 11.15 -13.43 -8.22
CA ALA A 228 10.44 -14.00 -9.36
C ALA A 228 9.00 -13.50 -9.35
N SER A 229 8.58 -12.87 -10.45
CA SER A 229 7.20 -12.44 -10.61
C SER A 229 6.31 -13.61 -11.03
N ALA A 230 5.09 -13.66 -10.50
CA ALA A 230 4.04 -14.55 -10.95
C ALA A 230 2.85 -13.75 -11.49
N PHE A 231 1.90 -14.40 -12.14
CA PHE A 231 0.65 -13.74 -12.55
C PHE A 231 -0.27 -13.35 -11.36
N GLY A 232 0.15 -13.52 -10.11
CA GLY A 232 -0.62 -13.21 -8.89
C GLY A 232 -0.33 -11.83 -8.27
N PRO A 233 -0.87 -11.52 -7.08
CA PRO A 233 -0.71 -10.24 -6.39
C PRO A 233 0.64 -10.05 -5.68
N CYS A 234 1.33 -11.13 -5.32
CA CYS A 234 2.66 -11.07 -4.71
C CYS A 234 3.70 -10.91 -5.84
N ARG A 235 3.94 -9.66 -6.25
CA ARG A 235 4.92 -9.28 -7.27
C ARG A 235 5.85 -8.20 -6.74
#